data_AF-A0A6G2VN02-F1
#
_entry.id   AF-A0A6G2VN02-F1
#
_cell.length_a   1.000
_cell.length_b   1.000
_cell.length_c   1.000
_cell.angle_alpha   90.00
_cell.angle_beta   90.00
_cell.angle_gamma   90.00
#
_symmetry.space_group_name_H-M   'P 1'
#
loop_
_entity.id
_entity.type
_entity.pdbx_description
1 polymer ?
#
loop_
_entity_poly.entity_id
_entity_poly.type
_entity_poly.pdbx_seq_one_letter_code
_entity_poly.pdbx_strand_id
1 'polypeptide(L)'
;VHGWRHDRPWHPAFVRDAEEIARTVRAVHDLTGHRPRWYRPPYGILTTGRWRAARRAGLRTVLWSAWGRDWTADATPESVRARVAADLRGGGTVLLHDSDR
;
A
#
# COMPACT_ATOMS: atom_id res chain seq x y z
N VAL A 1 -1.37 -5.08 4.28
CA VAL A 1 -0.26 -4.45 5.05
C VAL A 1 0.27 -3.26 4.29
N HIS A 2 0.40 -2.11 4.94
CA HIS A 2 0.86 -0.86 4.32
C HIS A 2 2.04 -0.22 5.09
N GLY A 3 2.86 -1.04 5.73
CA GLY A 3 3.92 -0.57 6.64
C GLY A 3 3.40 -0.25 8.05
N TRP A 4 4.28 0.23 8.92
CA TRP A 4 3.93 0.65 10.28
C TRP A 4 3.82 2.18 10.42
N ARG A 5 4.70 2.96 9.77
CA ARG A 5 4.78 4.43 9.95
C ARG A 5 4.45 5.29 8.71
N HIS A 6 4.05 4.70 7.59
CA HIS A 6 3.82 5.40 6.32
C HIS A 6 4.89 6.46 5.97
N ASP A 7 6.16 6.11 6.19
CA ASP A 7 7.34 6.92 5.91
C ASP A 7 7.81 6.76 4.46
N ARG A 8 8.64 7.70 3.99
CA ARG A 8 9.25 7.70 2.64
C ARG A 8 10.61 6.98 2.68
N PRO A 9 10.71 5.70 2.29
CA PRO A 9 11.96 4.95 2.37
C PRO A 9 12.83 5.19 1.13
N TRP A 10 13.57 6.27 1.07
CA TRP A 10 14.50 6.45 -0.05
C TRP A 10 15.61 5.38 -0.08
N HIS A 11 15.91 4.78 1.08
CA HIS A 11 16.92 3.73 1.24
C HIS A 11 16.36 2.50 1.98
N PRO A 12 16.84 1.28 1.65
CA PRO A 12 16.45 0.06 2.37
C PRO A 12 17.01 0.07 3.80
N ALA A 13 16.24 -0.49 4.75
CA ALA A 13 16.67 -0.68 6.12
C ALA A 13 16.27 -2.09 6.58
N PHE A 14 17.03 -3.10 6.17
CA PHE A 14 16.62 -4.51 6.23
C PHE A 14 16.05 -4.99 7.57
N VAL A 15 16.69 -4.60 8.69
CA VAL A 15 16.23 -4.97 10.04
C VAL A 15 14.90 -4.28 10.36
N ARG A 16 14.87 -2.95 10.25
CA ARG A 16 13.67 -2.14 10.50
C ARG A 16 12.50 -2.54 9.61
N ASP A 17 12.72 -2.71 8.30
CA ASP A 17 11.70 -3.12 7.34
C ASP A 17 11.09 -4.48 7.72
N ALA A 18 11.91 -5.44 8.16
CA ALA A 18 11.46 -6.75 8.60
C ALA A 18 10.63 -6.67 9.90
N GLU A 19 11.12 -5.92 10.89
CA GLU A 19 10.42 -5.71 12.17
C GLU A 19 9.07 -5.02 11.97
N GLU A 20 9.03 -3.93 11.20
CA GLU A 20 7.82 -3.16 10.95
C GLU A 20 6.78 -3.97 10.17
N ILE A 21 7.20 -4.69 9.11
CA ILE A 21 6.26 -5.52 8.35
C ILE A 21 5.73 -6.66 9.23
N ALA A 22 6.58 -7.34 10.00
CA ALA A 22 6.14 -8.41 10.89
C ALA A 22 5.21 -7.88 12.00
N ARG A 23 5.51 -6.71 12.55
CA ARG A 23 4.65 -6.02 13.53
C ARG A 23 3.28 -5.71 12.95
N THR A 24 3.21 -5.12 11.75
CA THR A 24 1.93 -4.81 11.12
C THR A 24 1.14 -6.08 10.78
N VAL A 25 1.81 -7.15 10.32
CA VAL A 25 1.14 -8.45 10.07
C VAL A 25 0.49 -8.99 11.33
N ARG A 26 1.21 -9.00 12.46
CA ARG A 26 0.67 -9.44 13.75
C ARG A 26 -0.50 -8.57 14.19
N ALA A 27 -0.34 -7.24 14.18
CA ALA A 27 -1.41 -6.32 14.58
C ALA A 27 -2.70 -6.53 13.76
N VAL A 28 -2.59 -6.68 12.42
CA VAL A 28 -3.76 -6.96 11.58
C VAL A 28 -4.38 -8.31 11.91
N HIS A 29 -3.57 -9.35 12.09
CA HIS A 29 -4.07 -10.67 12.46
C HIS A 29 -4.79 -10.65 13.80
N ASP A 30 -4.21 -10.02 14.83
CA ASP A 30 -4.75 -10.01 16.18
C ASP A 30 -6.08 -9.22 16.24
N LEU A 31 -6.21 -8.15 15.45
CA LEU A 31 -7.43 -7.34 15.37
C LEU A 31 -8.55 -7.98 14.53
N THR A 32 -8.20 -8.79 13.53
CA THR A 32 -9.18 -9.27 12.53
C THR A 32 -9.40 -10.77 12.54
N GLY A 33 -8.55 -11.54 13.24
CA GLY A 33 -8.48 -13.00 13.14
C GLY A 33 -7.92 -13.53 11.82
N HIS A 34 -7.52 -12.65 10.88
CA HIS A 34 -7.11 -13.04 9.53
C HIS A 34 -5.67 -12.62 9.25
N ARG A 35 -4.85 -13.58 8.80
CA ARG A 35 -3.49 -13.27 8.36
C ARG A 35 -3.53 -12.53 7.01
N PRO A 36 -2.98 -11.31 6.92
CA PRO A 36 -2.98 -10.57 5.65
C PRO A 36 -2.14 -11.28 4.61
N ARG A 37 -2.60 -11.24 3.35
CA ARG A 37 -1.91 -11.86 2.19
C ARG A 37 -1.16 -10.85 1.33
N TRP A 38 -1.45 -9.56 1.51
CA TRP A 38 -1.05 -8.50 0.58
C TRP A 38 -0.22 -7.42 1.25
N TYR A 39 0.82 -7.00 0.54
CA TYR A 39 1.63 -5.83 0.89
C TYR A 39 1.51 -4.78 -0.20
N ARG A 40 1.19 -3.54 0.17
CA ARG A 40 1.32 -2.37 -0.70
C ARG A 40 2.36 -1.45 -0.07
N PRO A 41 3.46 -1.09 -0.74
CA PRO A 41 4.42 -0.16 -0.17
C PRO A 41 3.84 1.26 -0.09
N PRO A 42 4.05 1.99 1.03
CA PRO A 42 3.81 3.44 1.11
C PRO A 42 4.39 4.17 -0.09
N TYR A 43 3.63 5.12 -0.64
CA TYR A 43 4.00 5.92 -1.83
C TYR A 43 4.32 5.10 -3.10
N GLY A 44 4.07 3.80 -3.12
CA GLY A 44 4.51 2.92 -4.21
C GLY A 44 6.02 2.61 -4.21
N ILE A 45 6.78 3.08 -3.22
CA ILE A 45 8.24 2.95 -3.17
C ILE A 45 8.63 1.59 -2.59
N LEU A 46 9.06 0.67 -3.46
CA LEU A 46 9.45 -0.69 -3.10
C LEU A 46 10.98 -0.83 -3.05
N THR A 47 11.58 -0.56 -1.90
CA THR A 47 13.01 -0.84 -1.68
C THR A 47 13.27 -2.34 -1.54
N THR A 48 14.52 -2.78 -1.77
CA THR A 48 14.93 -4.17 -1.59
C THR A 48 14.68 -4.69 -0.17
N GLY A 49 14.83 -3.83 0.85
CA GLY A 49 14.55 -4.16 2.24
C GLY A 49 13.07 -4.52 2.45
N ARG A 50 12.17 -3.63 2.02
CA ARG A 50 10.71 -3.84 2.07
C ARG A 50 10.25 -5.03 1.26
N TRP A 51 10.79 -5.22 0.06
CA TRP A 51 10.47 -6.38 -0.78
C TRP A 51 10.87 -7.70 -0.11
N ARG A 52 12.09 -7.79 0.44
CA ARG A 52 12.55 -8.99 1.15
C ARG A 52 11.73 -9.26 2.41
N ALA A 53 11.44 -8.22 3.18
CA ALA A 53 10.63 -8.33 4.39
C ALA A 53 9.20 -8.81 4.07
N ALA A 54 8.56 -8.24 3.05
CA ALA A 54 7.23 -8.66 2.61
C ALA A 54 7.20 -10.13 2.17
N ARG A 55 8.18 -10.58 1.36
CA ARG A 55 8.28 -11.99 0.94
C ARG A 55 8.49 -12.93 2.12
N ARG A 56 9.38 -12.60 3.07
CA ARG A 56 9.61 -13.40 4.28
C ARG A 56 8.38 -13.50 5.16
N ALA A 57 7.56 -12.44 5.20
CA ALA A 57 6.30 -12.44 5.92
C ALA A 57 5.16 -13.20 5.19
N GLY A 58 5.42 -13.78 4.00
CA GLY A 58 4.43 -14.49 3.19
C GLY A 58 3.46 -13.56 2.45
N LEU A 59 3.81 -12.28 2.29
CA LEU A 59 2.98 -11.28 1.63
C LEU A 59 3.30 -11.21 0.14
N ARG A 60 2.26 -11.04 -0.68
CA ARG A 60 2.38 -10.69 -2.09
C ARG A 60 2.31 -9.18 -2.26
N THR A 61 3.31 -8.61 -2.93
CA THR A 61 3.32 -7.17 -3.23
C THR A 61 2.31 -6.83 -4.32
N VAL A 62 1.54 -5.76 -4.14
CA VAL A 62 0.56 -5.26 -5.10
C VAL A 62 0.61 -3.74 -5.20
N LEU A 63 0.59 -3.23 -6.43
CA LEU A 63 0.51 -1.79 -6.74
C LEU A 63 -0.88 -1.46 -7.33
N TRP A 64 -0.96 -0.40 -8.12
CA TRP A 64 -2.15 0.06 -8.80
C TRP A 64 -1.85 0.35 -10.27
N SER A 65 -2.86 0.23 -11.11
CA SER A 65 -2.81 0.57 -12.54
C SER A 65 -3.67 1.78 -12.89
N ALA A 66 -4.59 2.18 -12.00
CA ALA A 66 -5.40 3.38 -12.13
C ALA A 66 -5.44 4.13 -10.79
N TRP A 67 -5.39 5.46 -10.83
CA TRP A 67 -5.29 6.27 -9.61
C TRP A 67 -6.18 7.51 -9.68
N GLY A 68 -7.13 7.61 -8.74
CA GLY A 68 -8.05 8.74 -8.67
C GLY A 68 -7.44 10.05 -8.18
N ARG A 69 -6.27 9.99 -7.51
CA ARG A 69 -5.66 11.13 -6.80
C ARG A 69 -6.67 11.82 -5.87
N ASP A 70 -7.44 11.01 -5.19
CA ASP A 70 -8.52 11.38 -4.27
C ASP A 70 -8.05 12.10 -3.00
N TRP A 71 -6.77 12.01 -2.68
CA TRP A 71 -6.13 12.73 -1.57
C TRP A 71 -5.83 14.21 -1.88
N THR A 72 -6.03 14.69 -3.11
CA THR A 72 -5.76 16.10 -3.42
C THR A 72 -6.90 16.99 -2.91
N ALA A 73 -6.57 18.20 -2.44
CA ALA A 73 -7.54 19.10 -1.81
C ALA A 73 -8.68 19.56 -2.75
N ASP A 74 -8.45 19.48 -4.07
CA ASP A 74 -9.37 19.81 -5.15
C ASP A 74 -10.16 18.59 -5.68
N ALA A 75 -9.99 17.41 -5.09
CA ALA A 75 -10.66 16.21 -5.55
C ALA A 75 -12.19 16.31 -5.34
N THR A 76 -12.95 15.95 -6.38
CA THR A 76 -14.41 15.79 -6.34
C THR A 76 -14.75 14.37 -6.78
N PRO A 77 -15.96 13.85 -6.47
CA PRO A 77 -16.38 12.53 -6.95
C PRO A 77 -16.25 12.39 -8.48
N GLU A 78 -16.57 13.44 -9.24
CA GLU A 78 -16.50 13.45 -10.69
C GLU A 78 -15.05 13.45 -11.19
N SER A 79 -14.17 14.24 -10.58
CA SER A 79 -12.76 14.32 -10.99
C SER A 79 -12.02 13.01 -10.67
N VAL A 80 -12.30 12.38 -9.52
CA VAL A 80 -11.79 11.06 -9.15
C VAL A 80 -12.28 10.00 -10.14
N ARG A 81 -13.59 9.96 -10.42
CA ARG A 81 -14.16 9.03 -11.41
C ARG A 81 -13.52 9.19 -12.78
N ALA A 82 -13.36 10.42 -13.25
CA ALA A 82 -12.77 10.71 -14.56
C ALA A 82 -11.31 10.24 -14.63
N ARG A 83 -10.51 10.52 -13.59
CA ARG A 83 -9.10 10.06 -13.51
C ARG A 83 -8.99 8.53 -13.50
N VAL A 84 -9.82 7.84 -12.71
CA VAL A 84 -9.82 6.37 -12.69
C VAL A 84 -10.23 5.80 -14.04
N ALA A 85 -11.29 6.33 -14.67
CA ALA A 85 -11.81 5.83 -15.93
C ALA A 85 -10.83 5.99 -17.11
N ALA A 86 -9.96 7.01 -17.08
CA ALA A 86 -8.95 7.22 -18.10
C ALA A 86 -7.94 6.06 -18.20
N ASP A 87 -7.49 5.54 -17.04
CA ASP A 87 -6.40 4.56 -16.95
C ASP A 87 -6.89 3.12 -16.77
N LEU A 88 -8.09 2.92 -16.21
CA LEU A 88 -8.57 1.59 -15.85
C LEU A 88 -8.82 0.72 -17.08
N ARG A 89 -8.28 -0.50 -17.06
CA ARG A 89 -8.50 -1.55 -18.05
C ARG A 89 -8.90 -2.86 -17.34
N GLY A 90 -9.40 -3.83 -18.09
CA GLY A 90 -9.76 -5.15 -17.55
C GLY A 90 -8.61 -5.78 -16.76
N GLY A 91 -8.88 -6.21 -15.53
CA GLY A 91 -7.86 -6.76 -14.62
C GLY A 91 -7.03 -5.74 -13.84
N GLY A 92 -7.28 -4.44 -14.03
CA GLY A 92 -6.58 -3.37 -13.32
C GLY A 92 -6.94 -3.26 -11.83
N THR A 93 -6.10 -2.53 -11.08
CA THR A 93 -6.32 -2.22 -9.66
C THR A 93 -6.37 -0.72 -9.45
N VAL A 94 -7.41 -0.25 -8.76
CA VAL A 94 -7.62 1.17 -8.45
C VAL A 94 -6.97 1.52 -7.11
N LEU A 95 -6.25 2.65 -7.04
CA LEU A 95 -5.80 3.26 -5.79
C LEU A 95 -6.74 4.38 -5.37
N LEU A 96 -7.33 4.22 -4.18
CA LEU A 96 -8.06 5.21 -3.41
C LEU A 96 -7.62 5.11 -1.94
N HIS A 97 -7.99 6.11 -1.15
CA HIS A 97 -7.60 6.31 0.24
C HIS A 97 -8.85 6.60 1.06
N ASP A 98 -8.85 6.07 2.27
CA ASP A 98 -9.81 6.39 3.32
C ASP A 98 -9.04 7.21 4.37
N SER A 99 -8.83 8.50 4.05
CA SER A 99 -8.11 9.45 4.91
C SER A 99 -8.80 10.81 4.83
N ASP A 100 -9.05 11.40 6.00
CA ASP A 100 -9.73 12.70 6.11
C ASP A 100 -8.86 13.85 5.56
N ARG A 101 -7.54 13.64 5.51
CA ARG A 101 -6.48 14.37 4.80
C ARG A 101 -5.22 13.50 4.69
#